data_AF-R7UPG9-F1
#
_entry.id   AF-R7UPG9-F1
#
_cell.length_a   1.000
_cell.length_b   1.000
_cell.length_c   1.000
_cell.angle_alpha   90.00
_cell.angle_beta   90.00
_cell.angle_gamma   90.00
#
_symmetry.space_group_name_H-M   'P 1'
#
loop_
_entity.id
_entity.type
_entity.pdbx_description
1 polymer ?
#
loop_
_entity_poly.entity_id
_entity_poly.type
_entity_poly.pdbx_seq_one_letter_code
_entity_poly.pdbx_strand_id
1 'polypeptide(L)'
;GFADSQYRERRKNIVEIAFNYRHGCPIPRVEYTLEEIKTWNWVYTYLNKLYDTHACREHVHNLRLLERECGYSANNIPQLEDISRFLKKRTGFQLRPVAGLLS
;
A
#
# COMPACT_ATOMS: atom_id res chain seq x y z
N GLY A 1 -9.15 14.17 -9.45
CA GLY A 1 -9.28 12.89 -10.16
C GLY A 1 -10.65 12.62 -10.79
N PHE A 2 -11.78 13.15 -10.28
CA PHE A 2 -13.11 12.75 -10.79
C PHE A 2 -13.32 13.01 -12.30
N ALA A 3 -12.98 14.21 -12.77
CA ALA A 3 -13.10 14.56 -14.19
C ALA A 3 -11.93 14.10 -15.06
N ASP A 4 -10.83 13.66 -14.44
CA ASP A 4 -9.61 13.25 -15.13
C ASP A 4 -9.81 11.85 -15.75
N SER A 5 -9.74 11.76 -17.08
CA SER A 5 -9.93 10.51 -17.81
C SER A 5 -8.77 9.53 -17.59
N GLN A 6 -7.52 10.02 -17.59
CA GLN A 6 -6.33 9.17 -17.41
C GLN A 6 -6.32 8.57 -16.01
N TYR A 7 -6.64 9.36 -14.99
CA TYR A 7 -6.78 8.87 -13.62
C TYR A 7 -7.88 7.79 -13.50
N ARG A 8 -9.03 8.00 -14.14
CA ARG A 8 -10.15 7.03 -14.11
C ARG A 8 -9.78 5.71 -14.79
N GLU A 9 -9.09 5.78 -15.92
CA GLU A 9 -8.59 4.59 -16.62
C GLU A 9 -7.56 3.85 -15.76
N ARG A 10 -6.60 4.56 -15.16
CA ARG A 10 -5.64 3.98 -14.23
C ARG A 10 -6.31 3.31 -13.03
N ARG A 11 -7.33 3.94 -12.46
CA ARG A 11 -8.14 3.37 -11.37
C ARG A 11 -8.83 2.07 -11.80
N LYS A 12 -9.36 2.01 -13.02
CA LYS A 12 -10.00 0.80 -13.57
C LYS A 12 -9.01 -0.36 -13.65
N ASN A 13 -7.79 -0.12 -14.14
CA ASN A 13 -6.74 -1.14 -14.24
C ASN A 13 -6.39 -1.74 -12.86
N ILE A 14 -6.26 -0.91 -11.82
CA ILE A 14 -5.99 -1.37 -10.46
C ILE A 14 -7.20 -2.16 -9.89
N VAL A 15 -8.41 -1.70 -10.19
CA VAL A 15 -9.66 -2.36 -9.74
C VAL A 15 -9.84 -3.74 -10.38
N GLU A 16 -9.45 -3.91 -11.64
CA GLU A 16 -9.51 -5.21 -12.33
C GLU A 16 -8.63 -6.28 -11.66
N ILE A 17 -7.50 -5.89 -11.05
CA ILE A 17 -6.66 -6.79 -10.23
C ILE A 17 -7.46 -7.33 -9.04
N ALA A 18 -8.22 -6.47 -8.37
CA ALA A 18 -9.02 -6.87 -7.22
C ALA A 18 -10.19 -7.78 -7.61
N PHE A 19 -10.85 -7.53 -8.76
CA PHE A 19 -11.94 -8.37 -9.24
C PHE A 19 -11.50 -9.77 -9.64
N ASN A 20 -10.31 -9.90 -10.22
CA ASN A 20 -9.77 -11.19 -10.66
C ASN A 20 -9.08 -11.98 -9.54
N TYR A 21 -8.91 -11.38 -8.36
CA TYR A 21 -8.26 -12.03 -7.23
C TYR A 21 -9.09 -13.20 -6.66
N ARG A 22 -8.43 -14.34 -6.45
CA ARG A 22 -9.00 -15.52 -5.78
C ARG A 22 -8.24 -15.82 -4.50
N HIS A 23 -8.96 -16.23 -3.46
CA HIS A 23 -8.34 -16.62 -2.19
C HIS A 23 -7.35 -17.77 -2.39
N GLY A 24 -6.21 -17.71 -1.70
CA GLY A 24 -5.12 -18.67 -1.82
C GLY A 24 -4.10 -18.35 -2.92
N CYS A 25 -4.43 -17.46 -3.86
CA CYS A 25 -3.45 -16.95 -4.83
C CYS A 25 -2.63 -15.79 -4.22
N PRO A 26 -1.38 -15.59 -4.67
CA PRO A 26 -0.60 -14.41 -4.31
C PRO A 26 -1.31 -13.15 -4.83
N ILE A 27 -1.21 -12.06 -4.09
CA ILE A 27 -1.76 -10.77 -4.51
C ILE A 27 -0.92 -10.26 -5.70
N PRO A 28 -1.54 -9.95 -6.86
CA PRO A 28 -0.80 -9.47 -8.01
C PRO A 28 -0.08 -8.16 -7.71
N ARG A 29 1.12 -8.01 -8.28
CA ARG A 29 1.92 -6.79 -8.13
C ARG A 29 1.41 -5.69 -9.06
N VAL A 30 1.57 -4.45 -8.61
CA VAL A 30 1.21 -3.25 -9.35
C VAL A 30 2.48 -2.49 -9.72
N GLU A 31 2.66 -2.23 -11.01
CA GLU A 31 3.69 -1.32 -11.50
C GLU A 31 3.18 0.11 -11.36
N TYR A 32 3.72 0.85 -10.39
CA TYR A 32 3.34 2.24 -10.15
C TYR A 32 4.07 3.19 -11.10
N THR A 33 3.36 4.21 -11.58
CA THR A 33 3.96 5.25 -12.42
C THR A 33 4.86 6.17 -11.60
N LEU A 34 5.74 6.91 -12.26
CA LEU A 34 6.58 7.90 -11.60
C LEU A 34 5.76 8.99 -10.89
N GLU A 35 4.59 9.33 -11.42
CA GLU A 35 3.67 10.30 -10.80
C GLU A 35 3.03 9.73 -9.53
N GLU A 36 2.63 8.46 -9.54
CA GLU A 36 2.11 7.77 -8.35
C GLU A 36 3.18 7.68 -7.26
N ILE A 37 4.42 7.32 -7.64
CA ILE A 37 5.56 7.25 -6.70
C ILE A 37 5.89 8.64 -6.13
N LYS A 38 5.84 9.71 -6.94
CA LYS A 38 6.02 11.10 -6.46
C LYS A 38 4.93 11.51 -5.47
N THR A 39 3.69 11.12 -5.75
CA THR A 39 2.56 11.38 -4.84
C THR A 39 2.76 10.67 -3.51
N TRP A 40 3.16 9.39 -3.56
CA TRP A 40 3.53 8.62 -2.38
C TRP A 40 4.68 9.25 -1.60
N ASN A 41 5.75 9.67 -2.28
CA ASN A 41 6.91 10.33 -1.66
C ASN A 41 6.49 11.51 -0.80
N TRP A 42 5.62 12.37 -1.35
CA TRP A 42 5.17 13.57 -0.68
C TRP A 42 4.40 13.23 0.60
N VAL A 43 3.43 12.31 0.51
CA VAL A 43 2.63 11.86 1.65
C VAL A 43 3.51 11.18 2.72
N TYR A 44 4.36 10.24 2.30
CA TYR A 44 5.25 9.48 3.18
C TYR A 44 6.19 10.40 3.96
N THR A 45 6.84 11.33 3.26
CA THR A 45 7.81 12.26 3.85
C THR A 45 7.14 13.23 4.80
N TYR A 46 5.94 13.73 4.46
CA TYR A 46 5.23 14.69 5.31
C TYR A 46 4.74 14.02 6.60
N LEU A 47 4.08 12.85 6.50
CA LEU A 47 3.55 12.15 7.67
C LEU A 47 4.63 11.62 8.61
N ASN A 48 5.77 11.16 8.07
CA ASN A 48 6.88 10.69 8.89
C ASN A 48 7.42 11.75 9.87
N LYS A 49 7.35 13.03 9.50
CA LYS A 49 7.75 14.14 10.40
C LYS A 49 6.85 14.25 11.64
N LEU A 50 5.64 13.72 11.58
CA LEU A 50 4.63 13.84 12.63
C LEU A 50 4.58 12.60 13.53
N TYR A 51 5.02 11.43 13.05
CA TYR A 51 4.84 10.17 13.78
C TYR A 51 5.56 10.12 15.12
N ASP A 52 6.75 10.69 15.26
CA ASP A 52 7.48 10.69 16.53
C ASP A 52 6.74 11.44 17.66
N THR A 53 5.84 12.37 17.31
CA THR A 53 5.08 13.19 18.27
C THR A 53 3.61 12.82 18.39
N HIS A 54 3.02 12.23 17.35
CA HIS A 54 1.57 12.01 17.27
C HIS A 54 1.17 10.53 17.19
N ALA A 55 2.08 9.63 16.79
CA ALA A 55 1.76 8.21 16.68
C ALA A 55 2.08 7.46 17.97
N CYS A 56 1.33 6.38 18.24
CA CYS A 56 1.66 5.49 19.35
C CYS A 56 2.97 4.73 19.08
N ARG A 57 3.57 4.17 20.14
CA ARG A 57 4.85 3.45 20.07
C ARG A 57 4.77 2.24 19.15
N GLU A 58 3.64 1.53 19.15
CA GLU A 58 3.39 0.36 18.31
C GLU A 58 3.42 0.74 16.83
N HIS A 59 2.86 1.89 16.45
CA HIS A 59 2.89 2.37 15.08
C HIS A 59 4.33 2.67 14.65
N VAL A 60 5.07 3.48 15.42
CA VAL A 60 6.46 3.85 15.09
C VAL A 60 7.36 2.62 15.02
N HIS A 61 7.22 1.67 15.96
CA HIS A 61 7.98 0.43 15.97
C HIS A 61 7.71 -0.42 14.72
N ASN A 62 6.43 -0.66 14.40
CA ASN A 62 6.06 -1.51 13.27
C ASN A 62 6.35 -0.83 11.92
N LEU A 63 6.28 0.50 11.82
CA LEU A 63 6.67 1.23 10.62
C LEU A 63 8.14 0.99 10.28
N ARG A 64 9.05 1.04 11.27
CA ARG A 64 10.48 0.73 11.07
C ARG A 64 10.71 -0.71 10.62
N LEU A 65 9.88 -1.66 11.05
CA LEU A 65 9.95 -3.04 10.56
C LEU A 65 9.48 -3.15 9.11
N LEU A 66 8.40 -2.44 8.75
CA LEU A 66 7.89 -2.38 7.39
C LEU A 66 8.89 -1.70 6.43
N GLU A 67 9.65 -0.70 6.88
CA GLU A 67 10.75 -0.09 6.10
C GLU A 67 11.84 -1.12 5.77
N ARG A 68 12.21 -1.96 6.75
CA ARG A 68 13.26 -2.97 6.60
C ARG A 68 12.82 -4.20 5.80
N GLU A 69 11.60 -4.65 6.01
CA GLU A 69 11.14 -5.96 5.51
C GLU A 69 10.17 -5.87 4.32
N CYS A 70 9.46 -4.75 4.15
CA CYS A 70 8.41 -4.60 3.13
C CYS A 70 8.71 -3.46 2.12
N GLY A 71 9.88 -2.84 2.20
CA GLY A 71 10.30 -1.80 1.27
C GLY A 71 9.54 -0.48 1.41
N TYR A 72 8.96 -0.19 2.59
CA TYR A 72 8.45 1.15 2.87
C TYR A 72 9.60 2.16 2.76
N SER A 73 9.46 3.11 1.86
CA SER A 73 10.40 4.23 1.72
C SER A 73 9.73 5.35 0.93
N ALA A 74 10.28 6.56 0.96
CA ALA A 74 9.73 7.67 0.21
C ALA A 74 9.70 7.43 -1.33
N ASN A 75 10.52 6.53 -1.86
CA ASN A 75 10.65 6.31 -3.30
C ASN A 75 10.05 4.98 -3.78
N ASN A 76 9.37 4.24 -2.91
CA ASN A 76 8.79 2.95 -3.25
C ASN A 76 7.43 2.76 -2.59
N ILE A 77 6.39 2.55 -3.39
CA ILE A 77 5.09 2.12 -2.89
C ILE A 77 5.17 0.61 -2.60
N PRO A 78 4.98 0.17 -1.35
CA PRO A 78 5.12 -1.23 -0.97
C PRO A 78 4.01 -2.09 -1.59
N GLN A 79 4.37 -3.31 -1.98
CA GLN A 79 3.43 -4.24 -2.62
C GLN A 79 2.60 -4.98 -1.57
N LEU A 80 1.30 -5.13 -1.83
CA LEU A 80 0.36 -5.76 -0.89
C LEU A 80 0.73 -7.22 -0.55
N GLU A 81 1.29 -7.97 -1.49
CA GLU A 81 1.74 -9.36 -1.24
C GLU A 81 2.85 -9.41 -0.18
N ASP A 82 3.82 -8.48 -0.24
CA ASP A 82 4.95 -8.45 0.69
C ASP A 82 4.48 -8.04 2.10
N ILE A 83 3.54 -7.10 2.18
CA ILE A 83 2.89 -6.70 3.44
C ILE A 83 2.04 -7.85 4.00
N SER A 84 1.27 -8.54 3.15
CA SER A 84 0.42 -9.67 3.56
C SER A 84 1.24 -10.80 4.16
N ARG A 85 2.39 -11.13 3.56
CA ARG A 85 3.34 -12.12 4.09
C ARG A 85 3.93 -11.69 5.42
N PHE A 86 4.33 -10.42 5.55
CA PHE A 86 4.86 -9.86 6.80
C PHE A 86 3.82 -9.97 7.93
N LEU A 87 2.60 -9.52 7.68
CA LEU A 87 1.50 -9.57 8.66
C LEU A 87 1.16 -11.02 9.03
N LYS A 88 1.12 -11.93 8.05
CA LYS A 88 0.82 -13.35 8.30
C LYS A 88 1.84 -13.99 9.24
N LYS A 89 3.12 -13.68 9.05
CA LYS A 89 4.22 -14.16 9.91
C LYS A 89 4.17 -13.57 11.32
N ARG A 90 3.78 -12.30 11.45
CA ARG A 90 3.83 -11.55 12.72
C ARG A 90 2.60 -11.78 13.60
N THR A 91 1.41 -11.83 13.00
CA THR A 91 0.13 -11.82 13.72
C THR A 91 -0.91 -12.79 13.15
N GLY A 92 -0.59 -13.50 12.06
CA GLY A 92 -1.55 -14.34 11.32
C GLY A 92 -2.48 -13.56 10.38
N PHE A 93 -2.46 -12.23 10.42
CA PHE A 93 -3.31 -11.37 9.59
C PHE A 93 -2.88 -11.39 8.12
N GLN A 94 -3.83 -11.33 7.19
CA GLN A 94 -3.57 -11.38 5.75
C GLN A 94 -4.39 -10.32 5.02
N LEU A 95 -3.82 -9.80 3.93
CA LEU A 95 -4.49 -8.80 3.09
C LEU A 95 -5.23 -9.45 1.93
N ARG A 96 -6.27 -8.76 1.45
CA ARG A 96 -7.00 -9.07 0.23
C ARG A 96 -7.19 -7.77 -0.56
N PRO A 97 -6.86 -7.73 -1.87
CA PRO A 97 -7.15 -6.56 -2.69
C PRO A 97 -8.66 -6.37 -2.83
N VAL A 98 -9.12 -5.13 -2.79
CA VAL A 98 -10.52 -4.76 -2.88
C VAL A 98 -10.72 -3.62 -3.88
N ALA A 99 -11.82 -3.66 -4.65
CA ALA A 99 -12.14 -2.69 -5.70
C ALA A 99 -12.57 -1.30 -5.15
N GLY A 100 -12.86 -1.20 -3.86
CA GLY A 100 -13.35 0.01 -3.23
C GLY A 100 -13.85 -0.24 -1.81
N LEU A 101 -14.71 0.65 -1.32
CA LEU A 101 -15.37 0.51 -0.02
C LEU A 101 -16.31 -0.70 -0.03
N LEU A 102 -16.30 -1.49 1.05
CA LEU A 102 -17.20 -2.62 1.25
C LEU A 102 -18.28 -2.28 2.28
N SER A 103 -19.45 -2.89 2.12
CA SER A 103 -20.59 -2.83 3.05
C SER A 103 -20.53 -3.91 4.12
#